data_AF-A0A6L6VGU1-F1
#
_entry.id   AF-A0A6L6VGU1-F1
#
_cell.length_a   1.000
_cell.length_b   1.000
_cell.length_c   1.000
_cell.angle_alpha   90.00
_cell.angle_beta   90.00
_cell.angle_gamma   90.00
#
_symmetry.space_group_name_H-M   'P 1'
#
loop_
_entity.id
_entity.type
_entity.pdbx_description
1 polymer ?
#
loop_
_entity_poly.entity_id
_entity_poly.type
_entity_poly.pdbx_seq_one_letter_code
_entity_poly.pdbx_strand_id
1 'polypeptide(L)'
;MSDFRNRVLIASGFHAPVPGEIDVLTDCLIAIDAHGEILSVQRPGDEGYGLAKAEADRQGRLSRLPAGCLLLPGLVDCHVHAPQYPQLGTALDVPLETWLHAHTFPLEARYADVAYAKRVYGLLVDDLLANGTTTALYFATIHQDATRILVDTCLEKGQRALIGKVAMDNSEQCPDYYRDASPDAALQGTQALIDYISTHPDNTASRVWPVVTPRFIPACTDATLEGLGAMAQNCGCHVQTHCSESDWEHAYVLSRHGMTDAMSLDRFGLLTRRSMLAHANLLTADDMDLIKLRQAAVAHCPLSNGYFAGAVFPLRAALEKGLHVGMGSDISGGPSASLLDNMRAAILVSRMLETGVDPGLPPDRRASGAKARIDFRHAFHVATAGGGKALDLPIGQFAQGYRFDAIVIDPQAAQGTVRLSDGDEMTETLLQKIIFTASRANISAVFIDGCKVA
;
A
#
# COMPACT_ATOMS: atom_id res chain seq x y z
N MET A 1 -8.02 24.80 8.14
CA MET A 1 -7.14 25.19 7.01
C MET A 1 -7.22 24.09 5.97
N SER A 2 -7.52 24.42 4.72
CA SER A 2 -7.77 23.46 3.64
C SER A 2 -6.58 23.26 2.70
N ASP A 3 -5.54 24.08 2.79
CA ASP A 3 -4.41 24.07 1.86
C ASP A 3 -3.12 24.56 2.55
N PHE A 4 -2.04 23.78 2.42
CA PHE A 4 -0.71 24.07 2.93
C PHE A 4 0.33 24.40 1.84
N ARG A 5 -0.08 24.46 0.56
CA ARG A 5 0.84 24.86 -0.53
C ARG A 5 1.26 26.32 -0.37
N ASN A 6 2.53 26.60 -0.66
CA ASN A 6 3.19 27.90 -0.40
C ASN A 6 3.17 28.33 1.07
N ARG A 7 3.03 27.40 2.02
CA ARG A 7 2.99 27.69 3.46
C ARG A 7 4.19 27.07 4.19
N VAL A 8 4.40 27.55 5.41
CA VAL A 8 5.29 26.92 6.38
C VAL A 8 4.43 26.43 7.53
N LEU A 9 4.37 25.11 7.71
CA LEU A 9 3.59 24.48 8.77
C LEU A 9 4.46 24.28 10.01
N ILE A 10 4.00 24.73 11.18
CA ILE A 10 4.49 24.27 12.46
C ILE A 10 3.69 23.04 12.87
N ALA A 11 4.35 21.90 12.99
CA ALA A 11 3.73 20.65 13.39
C ALA A 11 4.62 19.84 14.33
N SER A 12 3.95 19.07 15.19
CA SER A 12 4.56 18.01 15.96
C SER A 12 3.94 16.69 15.56
N GLY A 13 4.67 15.59 15.69
CA GLY A 13 4.23 14.30 15.15
C GLY A 13 5.35 13.27 15.08
N PHE A 14 5.17 12.28 14.21
CA PHE A 14 6.09 11.15 14.09
C PHE A 14 6.23 10.71 12.63
N HIS A 15 7.41 10.24 12.26
CA HIS A 15 7.61 9.46 11.04
C HIS A 15 8.68 8.38 11.28
N ALA A 16 8.79 7.41 10.37
CA ALA A 16 9.74 6.30 10.51
C ALA A 16 10.53 6.08 9.21
N PRO A 17 11.54 6.92 8.89
CA PRO A 17 12.38 6.78 7.69
C PRO A 17 13.16 5.46 7.62
N VAL A 18 13.54 4.91 8.78
CA VAL A 18 14.38 3.73 8.92
C VAL A 18 13.59 2.61 9.61
N PRO A 19 13.64 1.35 9.13
CA PRO A 19 12.98 0.24 9.81
C PRO A 19 13.44 0.10 11.26
N GLY A 20 12.49 0.07 12.20
CA GLY A 20 12.81 -0.12 13.62
C GLY A 20 13.13 1.16 14.39
N GLU A 21 13.15 2.32 13.74
CA GLU A 21 13.41 3.63 14.38
C GLU A 21 12.25 4.59 14.17
N ILE A 22 11.96 5.42 15.19
CA ILE A 22 10.97 6.50 15.11
C ILE A 22 11.68 7.81 15.28
N ASP A 23 11.40 8.75 14.38
CA ASP A 23 11.84 10.13 14.55
C ASP A 23 10.64 10.98 15.01
N VAL A 24 10.82 11.57 16.20
CA VAL A 24 9.84 12.39 16.91
C VAL A 24 10.03 13.85 16.49
N LEU A 25 8.99 14.43 15.91
CA LEU A 25 8.98 15.80 15.44
C LEU A 25 8.30 16.68 16.49
N THR A 26 9.02 17.66 17.04
CA THR A 26 8.49 18.61 18.02
C THR A 26 8.59 20.02 17.46
N ASP A 27 7.45 20.66 17.21
CA ASP A 27 7.33 22.02 16.68
C ASP A 27 8.22 22.29 15.44
N CYS A 28 8.34 21.31 14.56
CA CYS A 28 9.13 21.42 13.34
C CYS A 28 8.46 22.37 12.34
N LEU A 29 9.26 23.15 11.61
CA LEU A 29 8.83 23.95 10.47
C LEU A 29 8.96 23.13 9.19
N ILE A 30 7.84 22.88 8.53
CA ILE A 30 7.78 22.18 7.24
C ILE A 30 7.38 23.20 6.17
N ALA A 31 8.32 23.57 5.31
CA ALA A 31 8.05 24.49 4.20
C ALA A 31 7.57 23.69 2.97
N ILE A 32 6.45 24.10 2.39
CA ILE A 32 5.80 23.39 1.28
C ILE A 32 5.62 24.37 0.11
N ASP A 33 5.98 23.94 -1.09
CA ASP A 33 5.90 24.76 -2.30
C ASP A 33 4.49 24.82 -2.90
N ALA A 34 4.35 25.45 -4.08
CA ALA A 34 3.08 25.57 -4.80
C ALA A 34 2.55 24.24 -5.35
N HIS A 35 3.42 23.24 -5.48
CA HIS A 35 3.10 21.94 -6.05
C HIS A 35 2.84 20.89 -4.96
N GLY A 36 3.15 21.16 -3.69
CA GLY A 36 3.02 20.21 -2.59
C GLY A 36 4.29 19.45 -2.27
N GLU A 37 5.45 19.89 -2.77
CA GLU A 37 6.77 19.38 -2.38
C GLU A 37 7.25 20.03 -1.09
N ILE A 38 7.86 19.23 -0.22
CA ILE A 38 8.52 19.67 0.99
C ILE A 38 9.88 20.25 0.61
N LEU A 39 10.06 21.55 0.84
CA LEU A 39 11.31 22.27 0.56
C LEU A 39 12.33 22.12 1.68
N SER A 40 11.86 22.05 2.93
CA SER A 40 12.72 21.89 4.10
C SER A 40 11.92 21.44 5.31
N VAL A 41 12.58 20.71 6.21
CA VAL A 41 12.10 20.40 7.56
C VAL A 41 13.14 20.92 8.55
N GLN A 42 12.77 21.88 9.40
CA GLN A 42 13.67 22.50 10.39
C GLN A 42 13.14 22.26 11.80
N ARG A 43 14.04 21.90 12.73
CA ARG A 43 13.74 21.66 14.14
C ARG A 43 14.02 22.89 15.00
N PRO A 44 13.32 23.05 16.13
CA PRO A 44 13.74 24.01 17.15
C PRO A 44 15.19 23.75 17.56
N GLY A 45 16.07 24.71 17.32
CA GLY A 45 17.51 24.60 17.58
C GLY A 45 18.38 24.58 16.32
N ASP A 46 17.79 24.26 15.16
CA ASP A 46 18.50 24.37 13.89
C ASP A 46 18.85 25.84 13.57
N GLU A 47 19.98 26.04 12.91
CA GLU A 47 20.39 27.36 12.44
C GLU A 47 19.31 27.94 11.50
N GLY A 48 18.87 29.17 11.78
CA GLY A 48 17.86 29.84 10.97
C GLY A 48 16.41 29.49 11.28
N TYR A 49 16.10 28.53 12.17
CA TYR A 49 14.72 28.19 12.54
C TYR A 49 13.89 29.41 12.95
N GLY A 50 14.44 30.24 13.86
CA GLY A 50 13.76 31.43 14.37
C GLY A 50 13.52 32.48 13.27
N LEU A 51 14.49 32.65 12.37
CA LEU A 51 14.38 33.57 11.24
C LEU A 51 13.34 33.08 10.23
N ALA A 52 13.37 31.79 9.87
CA ALA A 52 12.41 31.19 8.95
C ALA A 52 10.97 31.29 9.48
N LYS A 53 10.77 31.02 10.78
CA LYS A 53 9.48 31.17 11.45
C LYS A 53 8.98 32.61 11.42
N ALA A 54 9.81 33.57 11.85
CA ALA A 54 9.45 34.99 11.88
C ALA A 54 9.15 35.52 10.47
N GLU A 55 9.90 35.06 9.46
CA GLU A 55 9.68 35.45 8.08
C GLU A 55 8.37 34.90 7.52
N ALA A 56 8.08 33.62 7.75
CA ALA A 56 6.82 33.01 7.33
C ALA A 56 5.62 33.68 8.01
N ASP A 57 5.74 34.05 9.28
CA ASP A 57 4.70 34.77 10.03
C ASP A 57 4.47 36.17 9.46
N ARG A 58 5.55 36.93 9.25
CA ARG A 58 5.51 38.27 8.63
C ARG A 58 4.85 38.26 7.25
N GLN A 59 5.05 37.19 6.48
CA GLN A 59 4.46 37.03 5.15
C GLN A 59 3.04 36.39 5.18
N GLY A 60 2.48 36.08 6.35
CA GLY A 60 1.16 35.43 6.48
C GLY A 60 1.12 33.99 5.95
N ARG A 61 2.29 33.37 5.75
CA ARG A 61 2.47 32.00 5.23
C ARG A 61 2.61 30.96 6.35
N LEU A 62 2.75 31.38 7.59
CA LEU A 62 2.84 30.48 8.73
C LEU A 62 1.47 29.82 9.00
N SER A 63 1.50 28.53 9.29
CA SER A 63 0.34 27.72 9.69
C SER A 63 0.70 26.85 10.88
N ARG A 64 -0.30 26.45 11.66
CA ARG A 64 -0.12 25.52 12.77
C ARG A 64 -1.27 24.51 12.78
N LEU A 65 -0.97 23.27 13.15
CA LEU A 65 -2.02 22.28 13.43
C LEU A 65 -2.86 22.71 14.65
N PRO A 66 -4.10 22.23 14.78
CA PRO A 66 -4.86 22.41 16.02
C PRO A 66 -4.06 21.91 17.23
N ALA A 67 -4.22 22.57 18.37
CA ALA A 67 -3.50 22.20 19.59
C ALA A 67 -3.81 20.73 19.97
N GLY A 68 -2.76 19.97 20.31
CA GLY A 68 -2.87 18.55 20.66
C GLY A 68 -2.99 17.59 19.48
N CYS A 69 -3.16 18.07 18.25
CA CYS A 69 -3.13 17.23 17.06
C CYS A 69 -1.69 16.92 16.62
N LEU A 70 -1.54 15.76 15.97
CA LEU A 70 -0.25 15.18 15.61
C LEU A 70 -0.20 14.91 14.11
N LEU A 71 0.95 15.15 13.50
CA LEU A 71 1.20 14.86 12.09
C LEU A 71 1.84 13.48 11.91
N LEU A 72 1.26 12.63 11.08
CA LEU A 72 1.92 11.41 10.59
C LEU A 72 2.00 11.48 9.05
N PRO A 73 2.97 10.81 8.39
CA PRO A 73 2.93 10.66 6.95
C PRO A 73 1.64 9.97 6.51
N GLY A 74 1.20 10.29 5.30
CA GLY A 74 0.10 9.59 4.66
C GLY A 74 0.38 8.09 4.59
N LEU A 75 -0.65 7.28 4.85
CA LEU A 75 -0.52 5.82 4.77
C LEU A 75 -0.45 5.40 3.29
N VAL A 76 0.37 4.39 3.01
CA VAL A 76 0.65 3.89 1.66
C VAL A 76 0.19 2.44 1.56
N ASP A 77 -0.93 2.23 0.88
CA ASP A 77 -1.48 0.90 0.61
C ASP A 77 -0.87 0.33 -0.67
N CYS A 78 0.05 -0.60 -0.52
CA CYS A 78 0.81 -1.20 -1.61
C CYS A 78 0.07 -2.34 -2.30
N HIS A 79 -1.12 -2.73 -1.85
CA HIS A 79 -1.92 -3.74 -2.54
C HIS A 79 -3.38 -3.70 -2.08
N VAL A 80 -4.28 -3.38 -3.02
CA VAL A 80 -5.73 -3.36 -2.78
C VAL A 80 -6.49 -3.71 -4.06
N HIS A 81 -7.48 -4.61 -4.00
CA HIS A 81 -8.39 -4.84 -5.11
C HIS A 81 -9.59 -3.92 -5.00
N ALA A 82 -9.58 -2.87 -5.83
CA ALA A 82 -10.69 -1.95 -5.91
C ALA A 82 -12.06 -2.61 -6.17
N PRO A 83 -12.19 -3.61 -7.07
CA PRO A 83 -13.50 -4.15 -7.39
C PRO A 83 -14.11 -5.03 -6.29
N GLN A 84 -13.28 -5.44 -5.32
CA GLN A 84 -13.66 -6.38 -4.28
C GLN A 84 -14.21 -5.69 -3.02
N TYR A 85 -14.23 -4.36 -2.96
CA TYR A 85 -14.78 -3.63 -1.81
C TYR A 85 -16.20 -4.09 -1.38
N PRO A 86 -17.15 -4.42 -2.29
CA PRO A 86 -18.48 -4.88 -1.91
C PRO A 86 -18.53 -6.23 -1.16
N GLN A 87 -17.48 -7.06 -1.26
CA GLN A 87 -17.39 -8.34 -0.56
C GLN A 87 -16.54 -8.27 0.72
N LEU A 88 -16.11 -7.07 1.12
CA LEU A 88 -15.34 -6.83 2.35
C LEU A 88 -16.02 -7.51 3.55
N GLY A 89 -15.31 -8.44 4.19
CA GLY A 89 -15.79 -9.16 5.38
C GLY A 89 -16.74 -10.34 5.09
N THR A 90 -16.80 -10.86 3.86
CA THR A 90 -17.65 -12.00 3.49
C THR A 90 -16.85 -13.18 2.94
N ALA A 91 -17.32 -14.40 3.21
CA ALA A 91 -16.78 -15.67 2.69
C ALA A 91 -15.29 -15.93 3.02
N LEU A 92 -14.79 -15.43 4.15
CA LEU A 92 -13.39 -15.60 4.57
C LEU A 92 -13.10 -16.97 5.21
N ASP A 93 -14.09 -17.85 5.26
CA ASP A 93 -14.04 -19.19 5.87
C ASP A 93 -13.75 -20.31 4.85
N VAL A 94 -13.72 -20.00 3.56
CA VAL A 94 -13.47 -20.98 2.49
C VAL A 94 -12.04 -20.84 1.92
N PRO A 95 -11.45 -21.91 1.34
CA PRO A 95 -10.13 -21.83 0.70
C PRO A 95 -10.06 -20.80 -0.42
N LEU A 96 -8.87 -20.24 -0.68
CA LEU A 96 -8.65 -19.15 -1.65
C LEU A 96 -9.21 -19.46 -3.05
N GLU A 97 -8.93 -20.63 -3.60
CA GLU A 97 -9.44 -21.04 -4.93
C GLU A 97 -10.98 -21.03 -4.97
N THR A 98 -11.62 -21.63 -3.95
CA THR A 98 -13.08 -21.61 -3.80
C THR A 98 -13.61 -20.19 -3.68
N TRP A 99 -12.93 -19.35 -2.90
CA TRP A 99 -13.30 -17.95 -2.70
C TRP A 99 -13.26 -17.16 -4.02
N LEU A 100 -12.19 -17.34 -4.80
CA LEU A 100 -12.02 -16.69 -6.10
C LEU A 100 -13.16 -17.06 -7.07
N HIS A 101 -13.45 -18.35 -7.20
CA HIS A 101 -14.46 -18.84 -8.15
C HIS A 101 -15.90 -18.54 -7.72
N ALA A 102 -16.22 -18.65 -6.42
CA ALA A 102 -17.58 -18.51 -5.94
C ALA A 102 -18.00 -17.05 -5.65
N HIS A 103 -17.04 -16.17 -5.31
CA HIS A 103 -17.33 -14.82 -4.85
C HIS A 103 -16.64 -13.75 -5.68
N THR A 104 -15.32 -13.84 -5.85
CA THR A 104 -14.52 -12.76 -6.45
C THR A 104 -14.78 -12.59 -7.95
N PHE A 105 -14.64 -13.62 -8.78
CA PHE A 105 -14.85 -13.48 -10.24
C PHE A 105 -16.29 -13.07 -10.60
N PRO A 106 -17.35 -13.63 -10.00
CA PRO A 106 -18.71 -13.16 -10.22
C PRO A 106 -18.91 -11.68 -9.85
N LEU A 107 -18.27 -11.22 -8.76
CA LEU A 107 -18.34 -9.81 -8.35
C LEU A 107 -17.60 -8.90 -9.32
N GLU A 108 -16.35 -9.23 -9.66
CA GLU A 108 -15.53 -8.42 -10.56
C GLU A 108 -16.13 -8.34 -11.98
N ALA A 109 -16.82 -9.40 -12.44
CA ALA A 109 -17.55 -9.41 -13.71
C ALA A 109 -18.65 -8.32 -13.79
N ARG A 110 -19.23 -7.91 -12.66
CA ARG A 110 -20.28 -6.87 -12.62
C ARG A 110 -19.78 -5.49 -13.00
N TYR A 111 -18.46 -5.26 -13.01
CA TYR A 111 -17.88 -3.98 -13.39
C TYR A 111 -17.93 -3.70 -14.90
N ALA A 112 -18.42 -4.65 -15.71
CA ALA A 112 -18.90 -4.33 -17.05
C ALA A 112 -20.00 -3.24 -17.03
N ASP A 113 -20.77 -3.13 -15.94
CA ASP A 113 -21.65 -1.99 -15.66
C ASP A 113 -20.85 -0.81 -15.09
N VAL A 114 -20.59 0.19 -15.94
CA VAL A 114 -19.88 1.42 -15.57
C VAL A 114 -20.58 2.22 -14.46
N ALA A 115 -21.91 2.14 -14.34
CA ALA A 115 -22.63 2.82 -13.27
C ALA A 115 -22.41 2.11 -11.93
N TYR A 116 -22.28 0.78 -11.94
CA TYR A 116 -21.85 0.01 -10.77
C TYR A 116 -20.41 0.36 -10.38
N ALA A 117 -19.49 0.36 -11.34
CA ALA A 117 -18.08 0.73 -11.13
C ALA A 117 -17.95 2.12 -10.48
N LYS A 118 -18.61 3.13 -11.04
CA LYS A 118 -18.58 4.51 -10.51
C LYS A 118 -19.06 4.61 -9.06
N ARG A 119 -20.14 3.90 -8.71
CA ARG A 119 -20.65 3.92 -7.33
C ARG A 119 -19.67 3.27 -6.36
N VAL A 120 -19.14 2.10 -6.70
CA VAL A 120 -18.28 1.35 -5.78
C VAL A 120 -16.91 2.01 -5.62
N TYR A 121 -16.27 2.41 -6.72
CA TYR A 121 -14.97 3.08 -6.66
C TYR A 121 -15.06 4.42 -5.94
N GLY A 122 -16.14 5.18 -6.13
CA GLY A 122 -16.38 6.41 -5.38
C GLY A 122 -16.39 6.17 -3.87
N LEU A 123 -17.15 5.16 -3.42
CA LEU A 123 -17.25 4.82 -1.99
C LEU A 123 -15.91 4.31 -1.43
N LEU A 124 -15.24 3.42 -2.15
CA LEU A 124 -13.94 2.87 -1.73
C LEU A 124 -12.90 3.97 -1.53
N VAL A 125 -12.74 4.87 -2.50
CA VAL A 125 -11.74 5.94 -2.41
C VAL A 125 -12.06 6.89 -1.26
N ASP A 126 -13.34 7.22 -1.04
CA ASP A 126 -13.76 8.02 0.12
C ASP A 126 -13.41 7.35 1.45
N ASP A 127 -13.67 6.05 1.59
CA ASP A 127 -13.38 5.32 2.82
C ASP A 127 -11.87 5.13 3.04
N LEU A 128 -11.08 4.90 1.99
CA LEU A 128 -9.62 4.81 2.09
C LEU A 128 -9.00 6.16 2.48
N LEU A 129 -9.42 7.25 1.84
CA LEU A 129 -8.99 8.60 2.24
C LEU A 129 -9.39 8.89 3.69
N ALA A 130 -10.62 8.59 4.10
CA ALA A 130 -11.06 8.80 5.48
C ALA A 130 -10.32 7.92 6.50
N ASN A 131 -9.73 6.80 6.07
CA ASN A 131 -8.85 5.95 6.88
C ASN A 131 -7.36 6.33 6.80
N GLY A 132 -7.03 7.44 6.11
CA GLY A 132 -5.67 7.97 6.05
C GLY A 132 -4.80 7.41 4.91
N THR A 133 -5.36 6.59 4.02
CA THR A 133 -4.66 6.05 2.85
C THR A 133 -4.56 7.13 1.78
N THR A 134 -3.43 7.83 1.78
CA THR A 134 -3.12 8.89 0.81
C THR A 134 -2.68 8.34 -0.55
N THR A 135 -2.02 7.18 -0.54
CA THR A 135 -1.52 6.51 -1.74
C THR A 135 -1.99 5.07 -1.78
N ALA A 136 -2.51 4.62 -2.92
CA ALA A 136 -2.95 3.24 -3.10
C ALA A 136 -2.46 2.63 -4.43
N LEU A 137 -1.99 1.39 -4.40
CA LEU A 137 -1.69 0.56 -5.56
C LEU A 137 -2.88 -0.39 -5.80
N TYR A 138 -3.68 -0.06 -6.81
CA TYR A 138 -4.95 -0.73 -7.10
C TYR A 138 -4.81 -1.81 -8.18
N PHE A 139 -5.34 -2.98 -7.86
CA PHE A 139 -5.91 -3.89 -8.84
C PHE A 139 -7.31 -3.39 -9.22
N ALA A 140 -7.54 -3.14 -10.51
CA ALA A 140 -8.86 -2.87 -11.05
C ALA A 140 -9.53 -4.17 -11.53
N THR A 141 -10.20 -4.17 -12.68
CA THR A 141 -10.77 -5.39 -13.31
C THR A 141 -10.16 -5.60 -14.69
N ILE A 142 -10.61 -6.62 -15.42
CA ILE A 142 -10.29 -6.76 -16.85
C ILE A 142 -10.96 -5.69 -17.72
N HIS A 143 -12.00 -5.01 -17.23
CA HIS A 143 -12.80 -4.07 -18.01
C HIS A 143 -12.11 -2.72 -18.14
N GLN A 144 -11.89 -2.28 -19.39
CA GLN A 144 -11.20 -1.02 -19.68
C GLN A 144 -11.92 0.19 -19.09
N ASP A 145 -13.24 0.31 -19.33
CA ASP A 145 -13.98 1.51 -18.95
C ASP A 145 -14.17 1.63 -17.45
N ALA A 146 -14.35 0.50 -16.74
CA ALA A 146 -14.33 0.50 -15.27
C ALA A 146 -12.98 0.98 -14.74
N THR A 147 -11.88 0.50 -15.31
CA THR A 147 -10.54 0.90 -14.89
C THR A 147 -10.28 2.39 -15.11
N ARG A 148 -10.76 2.96 -16.23
CA ARG A 148 -10.74 4.41 -16.47
C ARG A 148 -11.54 5.19 -15.43
N ILE A 149 -12.72 4.70 -15.04
CA ILE A 149 -13.52 5.32 -13.98
C ILE A 149 -12.77 5.35 -12.64
N LEU A 150 -11.99 4.32 -12.31
CA LEU A 150 -11.16 4.34 -11.11
C LEU A 150 -10.07 5.42 -11.19
N VAL A 151 -9.43 5.60 -12.35
CA VAL A 151 -8.47 6.68 -12.62
C VAL A 151 -9.12 8.04 -12.39
N ASP A 152 -10.26 8.28 -13.05
CA ASP A 152 -10.99 9.56 -12.96
C ASP A 152 -11.43 9.84 -11.52
N THR A 153 -11.89 8.81 -10.80
CA THR A 153 -12.32 8.91 -9.39
C THR A 153 -11.16 9.31 -8.48
N CYS A 154 -9.97 8.72 -8.66
CA CYS A 154 -8.79 9.07 -7.87
C CYS A 154 -8.33 10.50 -8.15
N LEU A 155 -8.36 10.93 -9.42
CA LEU A 155 -8.04 12.30 -9.81
C LEU A 155 -9.04 13.31 -9.23
N GLU A 156 -10.35 13.03 -9.36
CA GLU A 156 -11.44 13.87 -8.85
C GLU A 156 -11.35 14.05 -7.31
N LYS A 157 -11.09 12.95 -6.59
CA LYS A 157 -10.99 12.95 -5.12
C LYS A 157 -9.60 13.37 -4.62
N GLY A 158 -8.65 13.56 -5.53
CA GLY A 158 -7.29 13.99 -5.22
C GLY A 158 -6.39 12.91 -4.60
N GLN A 159 -6.75 11.62 -4.69
CA GLN A 159 -5.93 10.53 -4.17
C GLN A 159 -4.73 10.26 -5.09
N ARG A 160 -3.57 9.98 -4.48
CA ARG A 160 -2.41 9.45 -5.20
C ARG A 160 -2.63 7.96 -5.49
N ALA A 161 -2.49 7.53 -6.74
CA ALA A 161 -2.84 6.16 -7.09
C ALA A 161 -1.94 5.55 -8.16
N LEU A 162 -1.66 4.27 -8.04
CA LEU A 162 -1.08 3.46 -9.11
C LEU A 162 -2.16 2.45 -9.52
N ILE A 163 -2.57 2.46 -10.79
CA ILE A 163 -3.75 1.70 -11.23
C ILE A 163 -3.37 0.85 -12.43
N GLY A 164 -3.71 -0.44 -12.37
CA GLY A 164 -3.56 -1.34 -13.51
C GLY A 164 -4.84 -2.09 -13.84
N LYS A 165 -5.14 -2.16 -15.14
CA LYS A 165 -6.12 -3.10 -15.69
C LYS A 165 -5.57 -4.49 -15.46
N VAL A 166 -6.38 -5.36 -14.86
CA VAL A 166 -5.99 -6.76 -14.66
C VAL A 166 -5.92 -7.46 -16.01
N ALA A 167 -4.83 -8.19 -16.22
CA ALA A 167 -4.64 -9.12 -17.34
C ALA A 167 -4.83 -10.56 -16.84
N MET A 168 -5.67 -11.32 -17.54
CA MET A 168 -5.93 -12.73 -17.29
C MET A 168 -6.53 -13.39 -18.53
N ASP A 169 -5.86 -14.37 -19.12
CA ASP A 169 -6.27 -14.99 -20.39
C ASP A 169 -6.19 -16.53 -20.36
N ASN A 170 -5.72 -17.12 -19.26
CA ASN A 170 -5.61 -18.57 -19.17
C ASN A 170 -6.99 -19.23 -18.98
N SER A 171 -7.48 -19.89 -20.02
CA SER A 171 -8.78 -20.57 -20.00
C SER A 171 -8.87 -21.74 -19.02
N GLU A 172 -7.74 -22.31 -18.58
CA GLU A 172 -7.75 -23.42 -17.62
C GLU A 172 -8.01 -22.95 -16.18
N GLN A 173 -7.72 -21.68 -15.88
CA GLN A 173 -7.78 -21.13 -14.51
C GLN A 173 -8.81 -19.99 -14.40
N CYS A 174 -9.23 -19.40 -15.51
CA CYS A 174 -10.15 -18.27 -15.52
C CYS A 174 -11.46 -18.60 -16.23
N PRO A 175 -12.62 -18.20 -15.66
CA PRO A 175 -13.92 -18.50 -16.24
C PRO A 175 -14.14 -17.76 -17.56
N ASP A 176 -14.89 -18.39 -18.49
CA ASP A 176 -15.18 -17.82 -19.83
C ASP A 176 -15.81 -16.43 -19.79
N TYR A 177 -16.60 -16.13 -18.76
CA TYR A 177 -17.31 -14.86 -18.61
C TYR A 177 -16.45 -13.73 -18.03
N TYR A 178 -15.26 -14.04 -17.51
CA TYR A 178 -14.38 -13.07 -16.86
C TYR A 178 -12.91 -13.43 -17.10
N ARG A 179 -12.46 -13.19 -18.33
CA ARG A 179 -11.06 -13.21 -18.76
C ARG A 179 -10.90 -12.39 -20.04
N ASP A 180 -9.69 -11.93 -20.33
CA ASP A 180 -9.30 -11.40 -21.63
C ASP A 180 -9.44 -12.49 -22.71
N ALA A 181 -9.82 -12.09 -23.92
CA ALA A 181 -10.11 -13.03 -25.00
C ALA A 181 -8.85 -13.71 -25.58
N SER A 182 -7.69 -13.08 -25.44
CA SER A 182 -6.40 -13.54 -25.94
C SER A 182 -5.25 -12.74 -25.30
N PRO A 183 -3.99 -13.19 -25.46
CA PRO A 183 -2.82 -12.38 -25.11
C PRO A 183 -2.83 -10.99 -25.74
N ASP A 184 -3.15 -10.90 -27.04
CA ASP A 184 -3.22 -9.61 -27.74
C ASP A 184 -4.25 -8.67 -27.13
N ALA A 185 -5.43 -9.19 -26.73
CA ALA A 185 -6.46 -8.39 -26.08
C ALA A 185 -5.99 -7.86 -24.70
N ALA A 186 -5.31 -8.71 -23.92
CA ALA A 186 -4.74 -8.31 -22.63
C ALA A 186 -3.70 -7.20 -22.81
N LEU A 187 -2.76 -7.36 -23.74
CA LEU A 187 -1.72 -6.37 -24.03
C LEU A 187 -2.30 -5.05 -24.56
N GLN A 188 -3.26 -5.11 -25.49
CA GLN A 188 -3.93 -3.91 -26.02
C GLN A 188 -4.67 -3.14 -24.92
N GLY A 189 -5.35 -3.84 -24.00
CA GLY A 189 -6.01 -3.20 -22.87
C GLY A 189 -5.03 -2.52 -21.91
N THR A 190 -3.92 -3.17 -21.59
CA THR A 190 -2.86 -2.57 -20.76
C THR A 190 -2.27 -1.34 -21.42
N GLN A 191 -1.94 -1.39 -22.72
CA GLN A 191 -1.44 -0.24 -23.47
C GLN A 191 -2.46 0.90 -23.51
N ALA A 192 -3.73 0.60 -23.75
CA ALA A 192 -4.80 1.60 -23.78
C ALA A 192 -4.99 2.31 -22.43
N LEU A 193 -4.71 1.65 -21.30
CA LEU A 193 -4.70 2.28 -19.99
C LEU A 193 -3.47 3.18 -19.79
N ILE A 194 -2.29 2.72 -20.20
CA ILE A 194 -1.05 3.50 -20.15
C ILE A 194 -1.25 4.82 -20.92
N ASP A 195 -1.79 4.75 -22.13
CA ASP A 195 -2.05 5.92 -22.97
C ASP A 195 -3.10 6.85 -22.34
N TYR A 196 -4.16 6.28 -21.77
CA TYR A 196 -5.22 7.04 -21.08
C TYR A 196 -4.66 7.86 -19.93
N ILE A 197 -3.89 7.24 -19.03
CA ILE A 197 -3.33 7.93 -17.86
C ILE A 197 -2.25 8.94 -18.27
N SER A 198 -1.41 8.61 -19.24
CA SER A 198 -0.29 9.46 -19.69
C SER A 198 -0.74 10.74 -20.38
N THR A 199 -1.90 10.71 -21.04
CA THR A 199 -2.48 11.84 -21.76
C THR A 199 -3.65 12.50 -21.04
N HIS A 200 -3.99 12.04 -19.82
CA HIS A 200 -5.17 12.51 -19.10
C HIS A 200 -5.04 14.00 -18.74
N PRO A 201 -6.00 14.86 -19.14
CA PRO A 201 -5.89 16.31 -18.99
C PRO A 201 -5.81 16.76 -17.52
N ASP A 202 -6.44 16.02 -16.60
CA ASP A 202 -6.45 16.36 -15.18
C ASP A 202 -5.27 15.76 -14.38
N ASN A 203 -4.43 14.93 -15.02
CA ASN A 203 -3.29 14.29 -14.35
C ASN A 203 -2.00 15.13 -14.47
N THR A 204 -2.11 16.46 -14.47
CA THR A 204 -0.97 17.39 -14.69
C THR A 204 0.08 17.33 -13.58
N ALA A 205 -0.31 16.91 -12.38
CA ALA A 205 0.58 16.74 -11.24
C ALA A 205 1.23 15.34 -11.19
N SER A 206 0.99 14.49 -12.20
CA SER A 206 1.41 13.08 -12.24
C SER A 206 1.05 12.37 -10.94
N ARG A 207 -0.22 12.46 -10.54
CA ARG A 207 -0.72 11.90 -9.28
C ARG A 207 -1.20 10.46 -9.44
N VAL A 208 -1.60 10.09 -10.66
CA VAL A 208 -1.99 8.72 -11.01
C VAL A 208 -0.99 8.14 -12.01
N TRP A 209 -0.54 6.90 -11.78
CA TRP A 209 0.38 6.18 -12.66
C TRP A 209 -0.24 4.90 -13.20
N PRO A 210 0.05 4.52 -14.46
CA PRO A 210 -0.33 3.22 -14.99
C PRO A 210 0.55 2.10 -14.42
N VAL A 211 -0.05 0.92 -14.25
CA VAL A 211 0.64 -0.29 -13.78
C VAL A 211 0.32 -1.45 -14.72
N VAL A 212 1.36 -2.20 -15.07
CA VAL A 212 1.24 -3.49 -15.75
C VAL A 212 0.83 -4.55 -14.71
N THR A 213 -0.37 -5.11 -14.86
CA THR A 213 -0.98 -5.97 -13.83
C THR A 213 -1.39 -7.34 -14.38
N PRO A 214 -0.45 -8.26 -14.65
CA PRO A 214 -0.82 -9.67 -14.69
C PRO A 214 -1.41 -10.04 -13.34
N ARG A 215 -2.57 -10.72 -13.29
CA ARG A 215 -3.19 -10.99 -11.99
C ARG A 215 -2.24 -11.78 -11.10
N PHE A 216 -1.79 -12.91 -11.65
CA PHE A 216 -0.87 -13.89 -11.08
C PHE A 216 -0.54 -14.89 -12.19
N ILE A 217 0.53 -15.69 -12.04
CA ILE A 217 0.98 -16.63 -13.08
C ILE A 217 -0.13 -17.61 -13.50
N PRO A 218 -0.89 -18.25 -12.59
CA PRO A 218 -1.96 -19.16 -12.97
C PRO A 218 -3.00 -18.56 -13.94
N ALA A 219 -3.35 -17.28 -13.79
CA ALA A 219 -4.35 -16.64 -14.65
C ALA A 219 -3.83 -16.18 -16.01
N CYS A 220 -2.52 -16.24 -16.25
CA CYS A 220 -1.92 -15.73 -17.49
C CYS A 220 -1.27 -16.85 -18.30
N THR A 221 -1.41 -16.80 -19.62
CA THR A 221 -0.57 -17.60 -20.52
C THR A 221 0.85 -17.05 -20.57
N ASP A 222 1.82 -17.86 -20.99
CA ASP A 222 3.23 -17.43 -21.12
C ASP A 222 3.36 -16.26 -22.10
N ALA A 223 2.61 -16.28 -23.21
CA ALA A 223 2.61 -15.20 -24.19
C ALA A 223 2.15 -13.85 -23.59
N THR A 224 1.14 -13.89 -22.70
CA THR A 224 0.70 -12.71 -21.96
C THR A 224 1.77 -12.22 -21.00
N LEU A 225 2.40 -13.11 -20.23
CA LEU A 225 3.46 -12.76 -19.28
C LEU A 225 4.69 -12.16 -20.00
N GLU A 226 5.14 -12.75 -21.10
CA GLU A 226 6.23 -12.24 -21.93
C GLU A 226 5.92 -10.85 -22.51
N GLY A 227 4.72 -10.68 -23.08
CA GLY A 227 4.32 -9.41 -23.66
C GLY A 227 4.21 -8.28 -22.63
N LEU A 228 3.66 -8.58 -21.45
CA LEU A 228 3.54 -7.62 -20.35
C LEU A 228 4.92 -7.26 -19.77
N GLY A 229 5.83 -8.23 -19.66
CA GLY A 229 7.20 -7.98 -19.23
C GLY A 229 7.97 -7.08 -20.20
N ALA A 230 7.88 -7.35 -21.50
CA ALA A 230 8.45 -6.48 -22.53
C ALA A 230 7.84 -5.06 -22.47
N MET A 231 6.52 -4.95 -22.29
CA MET A 231 5.83 -3.67 -22.18
C MET A 231 6.31 -2.87 -20.96
N ALA A 232 6.39 -3.50 -19.78
CA ALA A 232 6.83 -2.86 -18.55
C ALA A 232 8.25 -2.27 -18.69
N GLN A 233 9.17 -3.01 -19.30
CA GLN A 233 10.54 -2.54 -19.57
C GLN A 233 10.56 -1.37 -20.56
N ASN A 234 9.78 -1.45 -21.64
CA ASN A 234 9.75 -0.42 -22.68
C ASN A 234 9.17 0.91 -22.18
N CYS A 235 8.13 0.87 -21.36
CA CYS A 235 7.50 2.10 -20.82
C CYS A 235 8.09 2.54 -19.47
N GLY A 236 8.92 1.72 -18.83
CA GLY A 236 9.40 1.97 -17.45
C GLY A 236 8.27 2.02 -16.43
N CYS A 237 7.15 1.36 -16.72
CA CYS A 237 5.96 1.35 -15.86
C CYS A 237 6.18 0.48 -14.62
N HIS A 238 5.37 0.73 -13.59
CA HIS A 238 5.26 -0.20 -12.47
C HIS A 238 4.65 -1.53 -12.91
N VAL A 239 4.99 -2.58 -12.17
CA VAL A 239 4.38 -3.91 -12.28
C VAL A 239 3.78 -4.28 -10.93
N GLN A 240 2.62 -4.92 -10.93
CA GLN A 240 2.08 -5.55 -9.72
C GLN A 240 1.50 -6.93 -10.06
N THR A 241 1.70 -7.90 -9.17
CA THR A 241 1.19 -9.27 -9.30
C THR A 241 1.13 -9.93 -7.92
N HIS A 242 0.37 -11.01 -7.78
CA HIS A 242 0.51 -11.93 -6.65
C HIS A 242 1.73 -12.83 -6.88
N CYS A 243 2.34 -13.28 -5.80
CA CYS A 243 3.54 -14.11 -5.81
C CYS A 243 3.58 -14.99 -4.57
N SER A 244 3.57 -16.31 -4.74
CA SER A 244 3.78 -17.28 -3.65
C SER A 244 2.88 -17.00 -2.43
N GLU A 245 1.60 -16.72 -2.67
CA GLU A 245 0.62 -16.37 -1.63
C GLU A 245 0.21 -17.60 -0.83
N SER A 246 -0.16 -18.68 -1.52
CA SER A 246 -0.73 -19.91 -0.97
C SER A 246 -0.06 -21.15 -1.54
N ASP A 247 -0.18 -22.29 -0.84
CA ASP A 247 0.40 -23.57 -1.29
C ASP A 247 -0.12 -24.00 -2.67
N TRP A 248 -1.40 -23.74 -2.96
CA TRP A 248 -2.02 -24.08 -4.25
C TRP A 248 -1.38 -23.28 -5.40
N GLU A 249 -1.31 -21.96 -5.27
CA GLU A 249 -0.70 -21.10 -6.29
C GLU A 249 0.77 -21.48 -6.50
N HIS A 250 1.52 -21.58 -5.41
CA HIS A 250 2.95 -21.86 -5.46
C HIS A 250 3.24 -23.23 -6.10
N ALA A 251 2.48 -24.27 -5.74
CA ALA A 251 2.60 -25.59 -6.33
C ALA A 251 2.22 -25.61 -7.82
N TYR A 252 1.21 -24.82 -8.23
CA TYR A 252 0.85 -24.69 -9.63
C TYR A 252 2.02 -24.13 -10.46
N VAL A 253 2.67 -23.07 -9.98
CA VAL A 253 3.81 -22.47 -10.69
C VAL A 253 5.03 -23.40 -10.73
N LEU A 254 5.34 -24.07 -9.62
CA LEU A 254 6.39 -25.08 -9.58
C LEU A 254 6.14 -26.21 -10.59
N SER A 255 4.90 -26.70 -10.68
CA SER A 255 4.51 -27.74 -11.63
C SER A 255 4.61 -27.25 -13.09
N ARG A 256 4.09 -26.05 -13.38
CA ARG A 256 4.03 -25.48 -14.73
C ARG A 256 5.41 -25.07 -15.25
N HIS A 257 6.25 -24.45 -14.42
CA HIS A 257 7.50 -23.82 -14.85
C HIS A 257 8.77 -24.48 -14.30
N GLY A 258 8.67 -25.41 -13.35
CA GLY A 258 9.83 -26.05 -12.71
C GLY A 258 10.67 -25.11 -11.84
N MET A 259 10.12 -23.95 -11.45
CA MET A 259 10.78 -22.91 -10.65
C MET A 259 9.75 -22.14 -9.81
N THR A 260 10.22 -21.36 -8.83
CA THR A 260 9.37 -20.51 -7.98
C THR A 260 8.71 -19.38 -8.76
N ASP A 261 7.66 -18.80 -8.19
CA ASP A 261 6.99 -17.61 -8.75
C ASP A 261 7.97 -16.47 -9.02
N ALA A 262 8.82 -16.13 -8.05
CA ALA A 262 9.79 -15.05 -8.19
C ALA A 262 10.77 -15.29 -9.35
N MET A 263 11.31 -16.51 -9.47
CA MET A 263 12.19 -16.87 -10.60
C MET A 263 11.45 -16.83 -11.94
N SER A 264 10.20 -17.28 -11.97
CA SER A 264 9.36 -17.23 -13.16
C SER A 264 9.06 -15.80 -13.60
N LEU A 265 8.70 -14.92 -12.67
CA LEU A 265 8.45 -13.50 -12.93
C LEU A 265 9.72 -12.80 -13.44
N ASP A 266 10.89 -13.14 -12.89
CA ASP A 266 12.17 -12.62 -13.39
C ASP A 266 12.44 -13.06 -14.82
N ARG A 267 12.22 -14.34 -15.14
CA ARG A 267 12.38 -14.90 -16.48
C ARG A 267 11.53 -14.17 -17.52
N PHE A 268 10.30 -13.79 -17.14
CA PHE A 268 9.41 -13.01 -18.01
C PHE A 268 9.73 -11.51 -18.03
N GLY A 269 10.73 -11.05 -17.28
CA GLY A 269 11.11 -9.63 -17.24
C GLY A 269 10.16 -8.76 -16.42
N LEU A 270 9.35 -9.36 -15.55
CA LEU A 270 8.36 -8.71 -14.69
C LEU A 270 8.93 -8.33 -13.30
N LEU A 271 10.17 -8.72 -12.98
CA LEU A 271 10.87 -8.26 -11.76
C LEU A 271 11.84 -7.11 -12.08
N THR A 272 11.46 -5.93 -11.61
CA THR A 272 12.21 -4.68 -11.75
C THR A 272 12.15 -3.89 -10.44
N ARG A 273 12.88 -2.77 -10.36
CA ARG A 273 12.78 -1.82 -9.25
C ARG A 273 11.36 -1.34 -8.95
N ARG A 274 10.49 -1.33 -9.97
CA ARG A 274 9.10 -0.87 -9.89
C ARG A 274 8.08 -2.00 -9.86
N SER A 275 8.53 -3.22 -9.53
CA SER A 275 7.65 -4.38 -9.36
C SER A 275 7.25 -4.57 -7.91
N MET A 276 5.95 -4.76 -7.67
CA MET A 276 5.36 -5.07 -6.37
C MET A 276 4.80 -6.51 -6.38
N LEU A 277 5.29 -7.33 -5.45
CA LEU A 277 4.86 -8.72 -5.25
C LEU A 277 3.96 -8.79 -4.03
N ALA A 278 2.67 -9.01 -4.23
CA ALA A 278 1.73 -9.17 -3.12
C ALA A 278 1.96 -10.50 -2.41
N HIS A 279 1.77 -10.48 -1.08
CA HIS A 279 1.82 -11.63 -0.17
C HIS A 279 3.22 -12.18 0.10
N ALA A 280 3.82 -12.86 -0.89
CA ALA A 280 5.16 -13.41 -0.81
C ALA A 280 5.40 -14.37 0.38
N ASN A 281 4.35 -15.06 0.85
CA ASN A 281 4.39 -15.84 2.08
C ASN A 281 5.36 -17.03 2.00
N LEU A 282 5.44 -17.66 0.83
CA LEU A 282 6.22 -18.88 0.60
C LEU A 282 7.57 -18.61 -0.09
N LEU A 283 8.06 -17.36 -0.08
CA LEU A 283 9.38 -17.06 -0.64
C LEU A 283 10.49 -17.85 0.07
N THR A 284 11.36 -18.45 -0.72
CA THR A 284 12.60 -19.06 -0.25
C THR A 284 13.67 -18.00 0.02
N ALA A 285 14.78 -18.42 0.64
CA ALA A 285 15.94 -17.55 0.80
C ALA A 285 16.46 -17.06 -0.56
N ASP A 286 16.56 -17.94 -1.56
CA ASP A 286 17.06 -17.57 -2.89
C ASP A 286 16.12 -16.59 -3.60
N ASP A 287 14.80 -16.75 -3.43
CA ASP A 287 13.82 -15.79 -3.97
C ASP A 287 14.03 -14.39 -3.37
N MET A 288 14.28 -14.29 -2.07
CA MET A 288 14.57 -13.01 -1.43
C MET A 288 15.89 -12.40 -1.94
N ASP A 289 16.91 -13.20 -2.26
CA ASP A 289 18.15 -12.67 -2.87
C ASP A 289 17.89 -12.12 -4.28
N LEU A 290 17.09 -12.84 -5.07
CA LEU A 290 16.69 -12.40 -6.40
C LEU A 290 15.89 -11.08 -6.35
N ILE A 291 14.88 -11.01 -5.49
CA ILE A 291 14.04 -9.82 -5.31
C ILE A 291 14.91 -8.62 -4.89
N LYS A 292 15.84 -8.82 -3.93
CA LYS A 292 16.80 -7.80 -3.53
C LYS A 292 17.69 -7.36 -4.70
N LEU A 293 18.22 -8.31 -5.48
CA LEU A 293 19.08 -8.03 -6.63
C LEU A 293 18.35 -7.19 -7.69
N ARG A 294 17.06 -7.47 -7.94
CA ARG A 294 16.20 -6.68 -8.85
C ARG A 294 15.66 -5.40 -8.24
N GLN A 295 15.88 -5.20 -6.94
CA GLN A 295 15.29 -4.14 -6.14
C GLN A 295 13.76 -4.10 -6.22
N ALA A 296 13.14 -5.23 -6.52
CA ALA A 296 11.69 -5.37 -6.47
C ALA A 296 11.20 -5.29 -5.02
N ALA A 297 9.90 -5.07 -4.86
CA ALA A 297 9.27 -4.89 -3.56
C ALA A 297 8.24 -5.96 -3.25
N VAL A 298 7.95 -6.12 -1.96
CA VAL A 298 6.87 -6.98 -1.45
C VAL A 298 5.79 -6.12 -0.81
N ALA A 299 4.52 -6.41 -1.08
CA ALA A 299 3.39 -5.91 -0.31
C ALA A 299 2.99 -6.96 0.73
N HIS A 300 3.24 -6.67 2.01
CA HIS A 300 2.86 -7.53 3.12
C HIS A 300 1.37 -7.32 3.44
N CYS A 301 0.55 -8.36 3.24
CA CYS A 301 -0.91 -8.34 3.41
C CYS A 301 -1.35 -9.19 4.61
N PRO A 302 -1.01 -8.82 5.86
CA PRO A 302 -1.10 -9.71 7.03
C PRO A 302 -2.52 -10.17 7.36
N LEU A 303 -3.53 -9.31 7.15
CA LEU A 303 -4.93 -9.70 7.41
C LEU A 303 -5.39 -10.77 6.44
N SER A 304 -5.20 -10.56 5.13
CA SER A 304 -5.55 -11.54 4.10
C SER A 304 -4.81 -12.86 4.28
N ASN A 305 -3.49 -12.79 4.54
CA ASN A 305 -2.67 -13.97 4.76
C ASN A 305 -3.20 -14.84 5.92
N GLY A 306 -3.71 -14.21 6.97
CA GLY A 306 -4.30 -14.92 8.12
C GLY A 306 -5.53 -15.78 7.75
N TYR A 307 -6.26 -15.41 6.68
CA TYR A 307 -7.41 -16.17 6.19
C TYR A 307 -7.03 -17.17 5.09
N PHE A 308 -6.18 -16.77 4.14
CA PHE A 308 -6.04 -17.50 2.88
C PHE A 308 -4.68 -18.18 2.67
N ALA A 309 -3.60 -17.67 3.26
CA ALA A 309 -2.26 -18.11 2.88
C ALA A 309 -1.85 -19.43 3.53
N GLY A 310 -2.35 -19.72 4.74
CA GLY A 310 -1.82 -20.82 5.56
C GLY A 310 -0.37 -20.62 6.03
N ALA A 311 0.24 -19.47 5.71
CA ALA A 311 1.62 -19.12 6.00
C ALA A 311 1.75 -17.64 6.38
N VAL A 312 2.85 -17.30 7.05
CA VAL A 312 3.14 -15.92 7.48
C VAL A 312 4.39 -15.44 6.76
N PHE A 313 4.27 -14.39 5.96
CA PHE A 313 5.43 -13.71 5.38
C PHE A 313 6.44 -13.31 6.48
N PRO A 314 7.71 -13.77 6.40
CA PRO A 314 8.74 -13.49 7.41
C PRO A 314 9.29 -12.06 7.26
N LEU A 315 8.46 -11.05 7.56
CA LEU A 315 8.76 -9.63 7.35
C LEU A 315 10.12 -9.20 7.93
N ARG A 316 10.44 -9.64 9.16
CA ARG A 316 11.71 -9.31 9.78
C ARG A 316 12.91 -9.79 8.96
N ALA A 317 12.88 -11.03 8.50
CA ALA A 317 13.97 -11.59 7.69
C ALA A 317 14.12 -10.83 6.37
N ALA A 318 13.00 -10.49 5.72
CA ALA A 318 13.00 -9.70 4.49
C ALA A 318 13.64 -8.30 4.70
N LEU A 319 13.27 -7.61 5.78
CA LEU A 319 13.84 -6.29 6.12
C LEU A 319 15.33 -6.39 6.46
N GLU A 320 15.76 -7.37 7.27
CA GLU A 320 17.17 -7.60 7.60
C GLU A 320 18.00 -7.96 6.36
N LYS A 321 17.40 -8.66 5.40
CA LYS A 321 18.03 -8.95 4.11
C LYS A 321 18.12 -7.72 3.20
N GLY A 322 17.33 -6.68 3.46
CA GLY A 322 17.34 -5.42 2.73
C GLY A 322 16.32 -5.33 1.59
N LEU A 323 15.26 -6.16 1.61
CA LEU A 323 14.16 -6.03 0.66
C LEU A 323 13.40 -4.71 0.86
N HIS A 324 12.76 -4.24 -0.19
CA HIS A 324 11.77 -3.17 -0.08
C HIS A 324 10.43 -3.79 0.27
N VAL A 325 9.80 -3.32 1.35
CA VAL A 325 8.53 -3.88 1.80
C VAL A 325 7.56 -2.75 2.16
N GLY A 326 6.36 -2.84 1.60
CA GLY A 326 5.21 -2.00 1.92
C GLY A 326 4.08 -2.81 2.57
N MET A 327 3.08 -2.13 3.13
CA MET A 327 1.88 -2.75 3.70
C MET A 327 0.78 -2.80 2.64
N GLY A 328 0.05 -3.91 2.53
CA GLY A 328 -1.15 -4.04 1.71
C GLY A 328 -2.38 -4.30 2.57
N SER A 329 -3.51 -3.67 2.25
CA SER A 329 -4.79 -4.05 2.87
C SER A 329 -5.33 -5.36 2.31
N ASP A 330 -5.03 -5.60 1.03
CA ASP A 330 -5.59 -6.67 0.21
C ASP A 330 -7.10 -6.77 0.37
N ILE A 331 -7.81 -5.64 0.32
CA ILE A 331 -9.26 -5.72 0.25
C ILE A 331 -9.61 -6.55 -1.00
N SER A 332 -10.43 -7.59 -0.89
CA SER A 332 -11.22 -7.98 0.29
C SER A 332 -10.73 -9.23 1.03
N GLY A 333 -9.61 -9.82 0.63
CA GLY A 333 -8.99 -10.90 1.37
C GLY A 333 -8.72 -10.48 2.82
N GLY A 334 -8.27 -9.24 3.00
CA GLY A 334 -8.27 -8.51 4.27
C GLY A 334 -9.62 -7.81 4.54
N PRO A 335 -10.28 -8.04 5.69
CA PRO A 335 -11.57 -7.43 6.03
C PRO A 335 -11.47 -6.02 6.63
N SER A 336 -10.45 -5.23 6.28
CA SER A 336 -10.34 -3.85 6.75
C SER A 336 -9.74 -2.91 5.71
N ALA A 337 -10.37 -1.74 5.56
CA ALA A 337 -9.85 -0.63 4.78
C ALA A 337 -8.77 0.19 5.52
N SER A 338 -8.47 -0.14 6.79
CA SER A 338 -7.49 0.58 7.59
C SER A 338 -6.13 -0.11 7.58
N LEU A 339 -5.08 0.63 7.19
CA LEU A 339 -3.71 0.16 7.37
C LEU A 339 -3.27 0.12 8.84
N LEU A 340 -3.99 0.80 9.76
CA LEU A 340 -3.76 0.63 11.19
C LEU A 340 -4.07 -0.80 11.65
N ASP A 341 -5.13 -1.40 11.11
CA ASP A 341 -5.47 -2.80 11.41
C ASP A 341 -4.46 -3.77 10.81
N ASN A 342 -3.98 -3.49 9.60
CA ASN A 342 -2.92 -4.27 8.97
C ASN A 342 -1.59 -4.18 9.75
N MET A 343 -1.23 -3.01 10.29
CA MET A 343 -0.07 -2.89 11.18
C MET A 343 -0.22 -3.77 12.44
N ARG A 344 -1.41 -3.77 13.08
CA ARG A 344 -1.69 -4.61 14.26
C ARG A 344 -1.58 -6.10 13.89
N ALA A 345 -2.14 -6.48 12.74
CA ALA A 345 -2.08 -7.84 12.24
C ALA A 345 -0.64 -8.28 11.96
N ALA A 346 0.18 -7.46 11.28
CA ALA A 346 1.60 -7.75 11.01
C ALA A 346 2.37 -8.05 12.30
N ILE A 347 2.17 -7.23 13.34
CA ILE A 347 2.80 -7.44 14.66
C ILE A 347 2.34 -8.76 15.27
N LEU A 348 1.03 -9.04 15.23
CA LEU A 348 0.44 -10.25 15.81
C LEU A 348 0.95 -11.52 15.10
N VAL A 349 0.88 -11.58 13.77
CA VAL A 349 1.30 -12.76 13.01
C VAL A 349 2.80 -13.01 13.12
N SER A 350 3.63 -11.96 13.21
CA SER A 350 5.07 -12.12 13.44
C SER A 350 5.40 -12.80 14.77
N ARG A 351 4.59 -12.55 15.81
CA ARG A 351 4.72 -13.21 17.11
C ARG A 351 4.32 -14.67 17.01
N MET A 352 3.21 -14.97 16.33
CA MET A 352 2.74 -16.34 16.12
C MET A 352 3.76 -17.16 15.31
N LEU A 353 4.38 -16.58 14.29
CA LEU A 353 5.45 -17.20 13.51
C LEU A 353 6.69 -17.53 14.37
N GLU A 354 7.10 -16.61 15.25
CA GLU A 354 8.25 -16.84 16.13
C GLU A 354 7.95 -17.89 17.22
N THR A 355 6.82 -17.77 17.90
CA THR A 355 6.52 -18.64 19.06
C THR A 355 5.99 -20.00 18.67
N GLY A 356 5.44 -20.15 17.47
CA GLY A 356 4.56 -21.25 17.12
C GLY A 356 3.26 -21.23 17.93
N VAL A 357 2.27 -21.98 17.47
CA VAL A 357 0.89 -21.89 17.98
C VAL A 357 0.28 -23.22 18.40
N ASP A 358 0.96 -24.35 18.18
CA ASP A 358 0.44 -25.68 18.55
C ASP A 358 0.41 -25.86 20.08
N PRO A 359 -0.77 -25.92 20.72
CA PRO A 359 -0.87 -26.06 22.17
C PRO A 359 -0.42 -27.45 22.67
N GLY A 360 -0.36 -28.46 21.80
CA GLY A 360 0.07 -29.82 22.12
C GLY A 360 1.58 -29.98 22.27
N LEU A 361 2.36 -28.99 21.81
CA LEU A 361 3.81 -28.97 21.98
C LEU A 361 4.21 -28.12 23.20
N PRO A 362 5.33 -28.41 23.88
CA PRO A 362 5.89 -27.51 24.89
C PRO A 362 6.50 -26.25 24.21
N PRO A 363 6.61 -25.10 24.92
CA PRO A 363 7.02 -23.82 24.32
C PRO A 363 8.33 -23.85 23.51
N ASP A 364 9.32 -24.63 23.94
CA ASP A 364 10.62 -24.81 23.28
C ASP A 364 10.53 -25.60 21.96
N ARG A 365 9.45 -26.35 21.75
CA ARG A 365 9.18 -27.12 20.53
C ARG A 365 8.12 -26.50 19.63
N ARG A 366 7.38 -25.49 20.11
CA ARG A 366 6.44 -24.70 19.28
C ARG A 366 7.19 -23.77 18.35
N ALA A 367 8.19 -23.09 18.90
CA ALA A 367 8.92 -22.05 18.19
C ALA A 367 9.74 -22.64 17.03
N SER A 368 9.75 -21.93 15.90
CA SER A 368 10.61 -22.24 14.75
C SER A 368 12.10 -21.97 15.02
N GLY A 369 12.44 -21.31 16.13
CA GLY A 369 13.79 -20.92 16.53
C GLY A 369 14.34 -19.68 15.80
N ALA A 370 13.68 -19.22 14.74
CA ALA A 370 14.03 -18.01 14.02
C ALA A 370 13.45 -16.76 14.70
N LYS A 371 14.23 -15.69 14.82
CA LYS A 371 13.73 -14.39 15.26
C LYS A 371 12.83 -13.80 14.17
N ALA A 372 11.53 -13.74 14.43
CA ALA A 372 10.55 -13.28 13.44
C ALA A 372 9.74 -12.07 13.92
N ARG A 373 9.75 -11.77 15.23
CA ARG A 373 8.98 -10.66 15.80
C ARG A 373 9.37 -9.31 15.23
N ILE A 374 8.35 -8.54 14.87
CA ILE A 374 8.44 -7.10 14.64
C ILE A 374 7.69 -6.34 15.75
N ASP A 375 7.89 -5.03 15.81
CA ASP A 375 7.15 -4.13 16.68
C ASP A 375 6.45 -3.01 15.88
N PHE A 376 5.85 -2.05 16.60
CA PHE A 376 5.14 -0.94 15.99
C PHE A 376 6.03 -0.05 15.11
N ARG A 377 7.34 0.00 15.35
CA ARG A 377 8.29 0.82 14.58
C ARG A 377 8.46 0.25 13.18
N HIS A 378 8.64 -1.06 13.10
CA HIS A 378 8.69 -1.78 11.82
C HIS A 378 7.36 -1.67 11.07
N ALA A 379 6.24 -1.90 11.76
CA ALA A 379 4.92 -1.84 11.13
C ALA A 379 4.61 -0.43 10.59
N PHE A 380 4.92 0.62 11.35
CA PHE A 380 4.73 2.01 10.93
C PHE A 380 5.65 2.41 9.78
N HIS A 381 6.91 1.98 9.80
CA HIS A 381 7.81 2.15 8.67
C HIS A 381 7.21 1.54 7.39
N VAL A 382 6.82 0.26 7.44
CA VAL A 382 6.29 -0.47 6.28
C VAL A 382 4.98 0.14 5.75
N ALA A 383 4.13 0.69 6.61
CA ALA A 383 2.89 1.37 6.21
C ALA A 383 3.08 2.83 5.72
N THR A 384 4.29 3.40 5.86
CA THR A 384 4.60 4.79 5.46
C THR A 384 5.85 4.86 4.56
N ALA A 385 7.02 5.17 5.11
CA ALA A 385 8.26 5.38 4.35
C ALA A 385 8.70 4.12 3.58
N GLY A 386 8.51 2.95 4.18
CA GLY A 386 8.75 1.64 3.56
C GLY A 386 7.84 1.42 2.34
N GLY A 387 6.57 1.78 2.44
CA GLY A 387 5.62 1.75 1.31
C GLY A 387 6.00 2.74 0.20
N GLY A 388 6.37 3.99 0.54
CA GLY A 388 6.86 4.97 -0.42
C GLY A 388 8.11 4.49 -1.16
N LYS A 389 9.08 3.92 -0.42
CA LYS A 389 10.27 3.28 -0.98
C LYS A 389 9.92 2.08 -1.84
N ALA A 390 9.01 1.21 -1.40
CA ALA A 390 8.56 0.04 -2.15
C ALA A 390 7.96 0.45 -3.51
N LEU A 391 7.15 1.50 -3.55
CA LEU A 391 6.57 2.06 -4.77
C LEU A 391 7.53 2.93 -5.59
N ASP A 392 8.75 3.18 -5.14
CA ASP A 392 9.70 4.08 -5.81
C ASP A 392 9.15 5.51 -5.98
N LEU A 393 8.47 6.03 -4.94
CA LEU A 393 7.86 7.36 -4.92
C LEU A 393 8.40 8.18 -3.73
N PRO A 394 8.56 9.51 -3.89
CA PRO A 394 9.06 10.40 -2.83
C PRO A 394 7.93 10.76 -1.85
N ILE A 395 7.39 9.76 -1.14
CA ILE A 395 6.27 9.86 -0.19
C ILE A 395 6.56 9.08 1.10
N GLY A 396 5.63 9.13 2.07
CA GLY A 396 5.68 8.30 3.28
C GLY A 396 6.61 8.81 4.38
N GLN A 397 7.26 9.97 4.19
CA GLN A 397 8.04 10.65 5.21
C GLN A 397 8.11 12.16 4.98
N PHE A 398 8.67 12.88 5.96
CA PHE A 398 8.82 14.33 5.93
C PHE A 398 10.29 14.66 5.73
N ALA A 399 10.68 14.85 4.46
CA ALA A 399 12.04 15.17 4.08
C ALA A 399 12.02 16.09 2.85
N GLN A 400 13.09 16.84 2.63
CA GLN A 400 13.22 17.68 1.44
C GLN A 400 13.08 16.84 0.16
N GLY A 401 12.33 17.35 -0.82
CA GLY A 401 12.04 16.68 -2.09
C GLY A 401 10.89 15.65 -2.03
N TYR A 402 10.31 15.40 -0.84
CA TYR A 402 9.15 14.52 -0.68
C TYR A 402 7.84 15.29 -0.86
N ARG A 403 6.78 14.59 -1.27
CA ARG A 403 5.44 15.16 -1.33
C ARG A 403 4.86 15.29 0.08
N PHE A 404 4.15 16.38 0.34
CA PHE A 404 3.40 16.56 1.57
C PHE A 404 2.09 15.78 1.54
N ASP A 405 2.20 14.46 1.71
CA ASP A 405 1.09 13.55 1.93
C ASP A 405 1.07 13.19 3.42
N ALA A 406 0.01 13.57 4.14
CA ALA A 406 -0.02 13.52 5.59
C ALA A 406 -1.41 13.23 6.15
N ILE A 407 -1.44 12.64 7.34
CA ILE A 407 -2.65 12.53 8.15
C ILE A 407 -2.47 13.30 9.46
N VAL A 408 -3.55 13.93 9.92
CA VAL A 408 -3.61 14.61 11.21
C VAL A 408 -4.39 13.74 12.18
N ILE A 409 -3.74 13.33 13.25
CA ILE A 409 -4.35 12.55 14.32
C ILE A 409 -4.75 13.49 15.46
N ASP A 410 -6.03 13.47 15.81
CA ASP A 410 -6.52 13.99 17.09
C ASP A 410 -6.64 12.84 18.09
N PRO A 411 -5.68 12.69 19.02
CA PRO A 411 -5.73 11.62 20.02
C PRO A 411 -6.84 11.83 21.06
N GLN A 412 -7.42 13.03 21.14
CA GLN A 412 -8.51 13.38 22.05
C GLN A 412 -9.87 13.47 21.35
N ALA A 413 -9.95 13.03 20.08
CA ALA A 413 -11.19 13.03 19.32
C ALA A 413 -12.33 12.37 20.12
N ALA A 414 -13.49 13.01 20.19
CA ALA A 414 -14.59 12.59 21.06
C ALA A 414 -15.10 11.17 20.78
N GLN A 415 -15.10 10.76 19.51
CA GLN A 415 -15.46 9.39 19.06
C GLN A 415 -14.22 8.52 18.84
N GLY A 416 -13.04 9.01 19.20
CA GLY A 416 -11.77 8.33 19.07
C GLY A 416 -11.58 7.25 20.11
N THR A 417 -10.67 6.34 19.81
CA THR A 417 -10.39 5.14 20.60
C THR A 417 -9.02 5.16 21.27
N VAL A 418 -8.20 6.18 20.98
CA VAL A 418 -6.97 6.47 21.73
C VAL A 418 -7.34 6.84 23.18
N ARG A 419 -6.58 6.30 24.14
CA ARG A 419 -6.74 6.58 25.57
C ARG A 419 -5.44 7.15 26.12
N LEU A 420 -5.49 8.43 26.49
CA LEU A 420 -4.37 9.13 27.08
C LEU A 420 -4.42 9.01 28.62
N SER A 421 -3.24 8.97 29.24
CA SER A 421 -3.01 9.05 30.68
C SER A 421 -2.13 10.26 31.00
N ASP A 422 -2.17 10.73 32.25
CA ASP A 422 -1.25 11.78 32.72
C ASP A 422 0.20 11.36 32.44
N GLY A 423 0.96 12.22 31.73
CA GLY A 423 2.33 11.93 31.31
C GLY A 423 2.50 11.26 29.95
N ASP A 424 1.42 11.07 29.17
CA ASP A 424 1.54 10.78 27.73
C ASP A 424 2.03 12.01 26.96
N GLU A 425 3.32 12.30 27.11
CA GLU A 425 4.04 13.32 26.37
C GLU A 425 4.27 12.88 24.91
N MET A 426 4.80 13.80 24.08
CA MET A 426 5.23 13.54 22.70
C MET A 426 6.40 12.54 22.67
N THR A 427 6.10 11.26 22.83
CA THR A 427 7.04 10.15 22.92
C THR A 427 6.60 9.00 22.04
N GLU A 428 7.47 8.03 21.82
CA GLU A 428 7.12 6.82 21.07
C GLU A 428 5.98 6.01 21.71
N THR A 429 5.75 6.14 23.02
CA THR A 429 4.61 5.53 23.72
C THR A 429 3.28 6.06 23.18
N LEU A 430 3.20 7.35 22.86
CA LEU A 430 2.02 7.96 22.27
C LEU A 430 1.78 7.44 20.85
N LEU A 431 2.82 7.36 20.02
CA LEU A 431 2.73 6.74 18.70
C LEU A 431 2.28 5.27 18.79
N GLN A 432 2.84 4.52 19.75
CA GLN A 432 2.46 3.14 19.98
C GLN A 432 0.98 3.03 20.34
N LYS A 433 0.47 3.87 21.25
CA LYS A 433 -0.96 3.96 21.56
C LYS A 433 -1.79 4.28 20.30
N ILE A 434 -1.37 5.23 19.47
CA ILE A 434 -2.04 5.57 18.22
C ILE A 434 -2.12 4.36 17.30
N ILE A 435 -1.00 3.69 17.01
CA ILE A 435 -0.97 2.52 16.12
C ILE A 435 -1.89 1.41 16.66
N PHE A 436 -1.84 1.11 17.95
CA PHE A 436 -2.64 0.02 18.52
C PHE A 436 -4.11 0.36 18.73
N THR A 437 -4.48 1.62 18.88
CA THR A 437 -5.83 1.97 19.37
C THR A 437 -6.56 3.01 18.55
N ALA A 438 -5.91 3.80 17.69
CA ALA A 438 -6.62 4.81 16.89
C ALA A 438 -7.63 4.17 15.93
N SER A 439 -8.75 4.85 15.74
CA SER A 439 -9.80 4.51 14.77
C SER A 439 -9.95 5.64 13.76
N ARG A 440 -10.80 5.44 12.73
CA ARG A 440 -11.16 6.48 11.75
C ARG A 440 -11.50 7.82 12.41
N ALA A 441 -12.21 7.81 13.53
CA ALA A 441 -12.60 9.03 14.25
C ALA A 441 -11.42 9.84 14.80
N ASN A 442 -10.24 9.23 14.99
CA ASN A 442 -9.03 9.94 15.39
C ASN A 442 -8.34 10.65 14.21
N ILE A 443 -8.67 10.32 12.96
CA ILE A 443 -8.10 10.98 11.77
C ILE A 443 -8.94 12.23 11.50
N SER A 444 -8.42 13.41 11.85
CA SER A 444 -9.16 14.67 11.77
C SER A 444 -8.99 15.40 10.43
N ALA A 445 -7.92 15.09 9.70
CA ALA A 445 -7.70 15.58 8.35
C ALA A 445 -6.70 14.69 7.59
N VAL A 446 -6.85 14.64 6.27
CA VAL A 446 -5.91 14.00 5.34
C VAL A 446 -5.50 14.99 4.27
N PHE A 447 -4.21 15.03 3.98
CA PHE A 447 -3.60 15.95 3.02
C PHE A 447 -2.85 15.16 1.96
N ILE A 448 -2.99 15.56 0.70
CA ILE A 448 -2.22 15.06 -0.44
C ILE A 448 -1.70 16.26 -1.22
N ASP A 449 -0.41 16.30 -1.51
CA ASP A 449 0.26 17.48 -2.09
C ASP A 449 -0.02 18.78 -1.31
N GLY A 450 -0.18 18.72 0.01
CA GLY A 450 -0.55 19.89 0.83
C GLY A 450 -2.03 20.29 0.80
N CYS A 451 -2.86 19.67 -0.04
CA CYS A 451 -4.30 19.95 -0.12
C CYS A 451 -5.09 19.02 0.80
N LYS A 452 -6.05 19.56 1.58
CA LYS A 452 -6.95 18.73 2.38
C LYS A 452 -7.94 17.98 1.47
N VAL A 453 -8.00 16.66 1.60
CA VAL A 453 -8.87 15.77 0.77
C VAL A 453 -9.91 15.01 1.59
N ALA A 454 -9.70 14.81 2.89
CA ALA A 454 -10.67 14.25 3.84
C ALA A 454 -10.57 14.92 5.21
#